data_AF-A0A2D4N3K6-F1
#
_entry.id   AF-A0A2D4N3K6-F1
#
_cell.length_a   1.000
_cell.length_b   1.000
_cell.length_c   1.000
_cell.angle_alpha   90.00
_cell.angle_beta   90.00
_cell.angle_gamma   90.00
#
_symmetry.space_group_name_H-M   'P 1'
#
loop_
_entity.id
_entity.type
_entity.pdbx_description
1 polymer ?
#
loop_
_entity_poly.entity_id
_entity_poly.type
_entity_poly.pdbx_seq_one_letter_code
_entity_poly.pdbx_strand_id
1 'polypeptide(L)'
;INSEASYPYKAKDGLCRYDPAARAATCSKYILLPSGNETYLQDAVAKIGPVSVAINANQPTFFLYKRGVYNDAKCTSQHLNHAVLVVGYGKENGMDYWLVKN
;
A
#
# COMPACT_ATOMS: atom_id res chain seq x y z
N ILE A 1 0.31 6.48 -17.61
CA ILE A 1 -0.98 6.09 -16.99
C ILE A 1 -2.03 7.15 -17.31
N ASN A 2 -3.27 6.76 -17.60
CA ASN A 2 -4.40 7.70 -17.75
C ASN A 2 -4.98 8.05 -16.37
N SER A 3 -5.72 9.16 -16.27
CA SER A 3 -6.45 9.50 -15.02
C SER A 3 -7.67 8.60 -14.84
N GLU A 4 -8.15 8.47 -13.60
CA GLU A 4 -9.41 7.76 -13.29
C GLU A 4 -10.59 8.32 -14.10
N ALA A 5 -10.68 9.64 -14.26
CA ALA A 5 -11.76 10.27 -15.03
C ALA A 5 -11.74 9.85 -16.52
N SER A 6 -10.55 9.70 -17.11
CA SER A 6 -10.38 9.30 -18.51
C SER A 6 -10.43 7.78 -18.73
N TYR A 7 -10.08 6.99 -17.72
CA TYR A 7 -10.10 5.53 -17.78
C TYR A 7 -10.61 4.98 -16.44
N PRO A 8 -11.94 4.96 -16.23
CA PRO A 8 -12.50 4.59 -14.94
C PRO A 8 -12.35 3.11 -14.63
N TYR A 9 -12.21 2.80 -13.34
CA TYR A 9 -12.13 1.45 -12.82
C TYR A 9 -13.44 0.68 -13.04
N LYS A 10 -13.33 -0.58 -13.49
CA LYS A 10 -14.49 -1.43 -13.81
C LYS A 10 -14.58 -2.71 -12.99
N ALA A 11 -13.64 -2.96 -12.08
CA ALA A 11 -13.57 -4.19 -11.28
C ALA A 11 -13.68 -5.50 -12.09
N LYS A 12 -13.24 -5.49 -13.35
CA LYS A 12 -13.23 -6.66 -14.24
C LYS A 12 -12.19 -6.49 -15.33
N ASP A 13 -11.70 -7.61 -15.83
CA ASP A 13 -10.80 -7.64 -16.98
C ASP A 13 -11.50 -7.16 -18.24
N GLY A 14 -10.72 -6.59 -19.14
CA GLY A 14 -11.19 -6.08 -20.42
C GLY A 14 -10.03 -5.70 -21.33
N LEU A 15 -10.36 -5.23 -22.52
CA LEU A 15 -9.35 -4.77 -23.48
C LEU A 15 -8.65 -3.51 -22.96
N CYS A 16 -7.35 -3.41 -23.24
CA CYS A 16 -6.57 -2.20 -22.97
C CYS A 16 -7.06 -1.06 -23.87
N ARG A 17 -7.44 0.06 -23.26
CA ARG A 17 -7.93 1.27 -23.95
C ARG A 17 -7.06 2.49 -23.62
N TYR A 18 -5.75 2.27 -23.49
CA TYR A 18 -4.82 3.36 -23.18
C TYR A 18 -4.85 4.40 -24.30
N ASP A 19 -5.04 5.66 -23.90
CA ASP A 19 -5.01 6.80 -24.81
C ASP A 19 -3.80 7.70 -24.46
N PRO A 20 -2.81 7.83 -25.37
CA PRO A 20 -1.68 8.74 -25.17
C PRO A 20 -2.08 10.21 -24.95
N ALA A 21 -3.18 10.67 -25.55
CA ALA A 21 -3.65 12.05 -25.42
C ALA A 21 -4.21 12.33 -24.02
N ALA A 22 -4.76 11.32 -23.35
CA ALA A 22 -5.30 11.42 -21.98
C ALA A 22 -4.27 11.05 -20.89
N ARG A 23 -2.97 11.07 -21.18
CA ARG A 23 -1.93 10.65 -20.23
C ARG A 23 -1.82 11.64 -19.06
N ALA A 24 -2.04 11.14 -17.84
CA ALA A 24 -2.03 11.95 -16.62
C ALA A 24 -0.68 11.93 -15.89
N ALA A 25 0.07 10.83 -15.99
CA ALA A 25 1.41 10.72 -15.41
C ALA A 25 2.30 9.70 -16.14
N THR A 26 3.60 9.83 -15.93
CA THR A 26 4.65 8.89 -16.35
C THR A 26 5.45 8.43 -15.13
N CYS A 27 6.10 7.27 -15.24
CA CYS A 27 7.03 6.77 -14.23
C CYS A 27 8.39 6.58 -14.91
N SER A 28 9.41 7.29 -14.43
CA SER A 28 10.78 7.17 -14.95
C SER A 28 11.62 6.16 -14.17
N LYS A 29 11.30 5.95 -12.88
CA LYS A 29 12.07 5.07 -11.99
C LYS A 29 11.19 4.61 -10.83
N TYR A 30 11.47 3.40 -10.35
CA TYR A 30 11.05 2.91 -9.04
C TYR A 30 12.26 2.43 -8.25
N ILE A 31 12.12 2.39 -6.92
CA ILE A 31 13.14 1.91 -6.00
C ILE A 31 12.50 0.88 -5.09
N LEU A 32 13.17 -0.26 -4.92
CA LEU A 32 12.77 -1.27 -3.95
C LEU A 32 13.54 -1.02 -2.66
N LEU A 33 12.82 -0.99 -1.54
CA LEU A 33 13.43 -0.91 -0.22
C LEU A 33 13.94 -2.29 0.22
N PRO A 34 14.96 -2.35 1.09
CA PRO A 34 15.39 -3.62 1.68
C PRO A 34 14.23 -4.34 2.38
N SER A 35 14.05 -5.62 2.07
CA SER A 35 12.96 -6.42 2.63
C SER A 35 13.06 -6.52 4.16
N GLY A 36 11.92 -6.34 4.84
CA GLY A 36 11.83 -6.45 6.30
C GLY A 36 12.51 -5.33 7.10
N ASN A 37 12.97 -4.26 6.45
CA ASN A 37 13.62 -3.14 7.14
C ASN A 37 12.66 -1.97 7.34
N GLU A 38 11.97 -1.96 8.48
CA GLU A 38 10.98 -0.94 8.82
C GLU A 38 11.60 0.45 9.02
N THR A 39 12.87 0.56 9.42
CA THR A 39 13.58 1.84 9.52
C THR A 39 13.76 2.50 8.16
N TYR A 40 14.11 1.73 7.12
CA TYR A 40 14.21 2.25 5.75
C TYR A 40 12.83 2.64 5.20
N LEU A 41 11.79 1.88 5.53
CA LEU A 41 10.42 2.24 5.19
C LEU A 41 10.02 3.55 5.86
N GLN A 42 10.37 3.74 7.13
CA GLN A 42 10.05 4.95 7.89
C GLN A 42 10.70 6.17 7.27
N ASP A 43 11.98 6.05 6.96
CA ASP A 43 12.76 7.08 6.28
C ASP A 43 12.18 7.43 4.91
N ALA A 44 11.78 6.43 4.12
CA ALA A 44 11.17 6.64 2.80
C ALA A 44 9.83 7.36 2.91
N VAL A 45 8.97 6.93 3.84
CA VAL A 45 7.66 7.55 4.10
C VAL A 45 7.82 9.01 4.52
N ALA A 46 8.80 9.30 5.39
CA ALA A 46 9.04 10.65 5.89
C ALA A 46 9.65 11.59 4.83
N LYS A 47 10.60 11.10 4.03
CA LYS A 47 11.41 11.94 3.13
C LYS A 47 10.83 12.03 1.71
N ILE A 48 10.11 11.01 1.27
CA ILE A 48 9.63 10.88 -0.11
C ILE A 48 8.10 10.98 -0.17
N GLY A 49 7.40 10.29 0.73
CA GLY A 49 5.94 10.24 0.77
C GLY A 49 5.41 8.80 0.74
N PRO A 50 4.14 8.59 0.30
CA PRO A 50 3.50 7.29 0.39
C PRO A 50 4.27 6.15 -0.31
N VAL A 51 4.35 4.99 0.33
CA VAL A 51 5.10 3.82 -0.15
C VAL A 51 4.17 2.63 -0.33
N SER A 52 4.19 2.02 -1.52
CA SER A 52 3.47 0.77 -1.80
C SER A 52 4.13 -0.39 -1.06
N VAL A 53 3.34 -1.18 -0.33
CA VAL A 53 3.80 -2.36 0.42
C VAL A 53 2.88 -3.55 0.18
N ALA A 54 3.38 -4.76 0.47
CA ALA A 54 2.58 -5.97 0.46
C ALA A 54 2.47 -6.54 1.88
N ILE A 55 1.27 -7.00 2.24
CA ILE A 55 0.96 -7.59 3.53
C ILE A 55 0.32 -8.97 3.36
N ASN A 56 0.28 -9.74 4.45
CA ASN A 56 -0.53 -10.94 4.56
C ASN A 56 -1.88 -10.56 5.17
N ALA A 57 -2.93 -10.54 4.36
CA ALA A 57 -4.30 -10.21 4.74
C ALA A 57 -5.20 -11.44 4.93
N ASN A 58 -4.64 -12.65 5.13
CA ASN A 58 -5.43 -13.88 5.26
C ASN A 58 -6.19 -14.00 6.58
N GLN A 59 -5.79 -13.28 7.63
CA GLN A 59 -6.38 -13.45 8.95
C GLN A 59 -7.80 -12.84 8.98
N PRO A 60 -8.82 -13.55 9.48
CA PRO A 60 -10.19 -13.01 9.61
C PRO A 60 -10.25 -11.75 10.49
N THR A 61 -9.33 -11.61 11.43
CA THR A 61 -9.14 -10.42 12.28
C THR A 61 -8.81 -9.18 11.47
N PHE A 62 -8.08 -9.29 10.35
CA PHE A 62 -7.80 -8.18 9.44
C PHE A 62 -9.07 -7.78 8.68
N PHE A 63 -9.81 -8.74 8.15
CA PHE A 63 -11.06 -8.48 7.43
C PHE A 63 -12.11 -7.77 8.30
N LEU A 64 -12.17 -8.11 9.59
CA LEU A 64 -13.12 -7.54 10.54
C LEU A 64 -12.57 -6.35 11.33
N TYR A 65 -11.35 -5.90 11.03
CA TYR A 65 -10.71 -4.78 11.71
C TYR A 65 -11.53 -3.48 11.56
N LYS A 66 -11.61 -2.68 12.63
CA LYS A 66 -12.41 -1.44 12.65
C LYS A 66 -11.69 -0.22 13.23
N ARG A 67 -10.82 -0.40 14.23
CA ARG A 67 -10.11 0.69 14.93
C ARG A 67 -8.95 0.17 15.78
N GLY A 68 -8.04 1.06 16.18
CA GLY A 68 -6.89 0.79 17.04
C GLY A 68 -5.63 0.48 16.24
N VAL A 69 -4.62 -0.11 16.88
CA VAL A 69 -3.42 -0.61 16.18
C VAL A 69 -3.63 -2.10 15.90
N TYR A 70 -3.72 -2.46 14.62
CA TYR A 70 -3.86 -3.86 14.22
C TYR A 70 -2.56 -4.62 14.49
N ASN A 71 -2.63 -5.68 15.28
CA ASN A 71 -1.52 -6.61 15.54
C ASN A 71 -2.10 -8.00 15.77
N ASP A 72 -1.69 -8.97 14.95
CA ASP A 72 -2.12 -10.37 15.08
C ASP A 72 -0.88 -11.26 15.08
N ALA A 73 -0.68 -12.01 16.16
CA ALA A 73 0.46 -12.92 16.33
C ALA A 73 0.50 -14.06 15.31
N LYS A 74 -0.62 -14.34 14.62
CA LYS A 74 -0.71 -15.33 13.53
C LYS A 74 -0.41 -14.72 12.16
N CYS A 75 -0.25 -13.40 12.07
CA CYS A 75 0.24 -12.76 10.85
C CYS A 75 1.68 -13.19 10.60
N THR A 76 2.01 -13.54 9.35
CA THR A 76 3.36 -13.95 8.96
C THR A 76 3.90 -13.02 7.88
N SER A 77 5.21 -12.85 7.85
CA SER A 77 5.92 -12.13 6.77
C SER A 77 6.03 -12.94 5.47
N GLN A 78 5.43 -14.15 5.46
CA GLN A 78 5.36 -15.04 4.30
C GLN A 78 3.95 -14.97 3.67
N HIS A 79 3.82 -15.49 2.45
CA HIS A 79 2.53 -15.56 1.74
C HIS A 79 1.81 -14.21 1.64
N LEU A 80 2.57 -13.15 1.33
CA LEU A 80 2.01 -11.83 1.05
C LEU A 80 1.02 -11.93 -0.11
N ASN A 81 -0.18 -11.39 0.08
CA ASN A 81 -1.30 -11.60 -0.83
C ASN A 81 -2.10 -10.32 -1.10
N HIS A 82 -1.77 -9.22 -0.43
CA HIS A 82 -2.53 -7.98 -0.51
C HIS A 82 -1.60 -6.77 -0.61
N ALA A 83 -1.82 -5.92 -1.61
CA ALA A 83 -1.03 -4.71 -1.84
C ALA A 83 -1.78 -3.50 -1.29
N VAL A 84 -1.09 -2.70 -0.48
CA VAL A 84 -1.64 -1.52 0.21
C VAL A 84 -0.65 -0.36 0.15
N LEU A 85 -1.07 0.81 0.61
CA LEU A 85 -0.23 2.01 0.62
C LEU A 85 0.01 2.50 2.04
N VAL A 86 1.26 2.54 2.46
CA VAL A 86 1.64 3.23 3.70
C VAL A 86 1.68 4.73 3.42
N VAL A 87 0.90 5.50 4.18
CA VAL A 87 0.75 6.96 4.01
C VAL A 87 1.31 7.75 5.20
N GLY A 88 1.76 7.06 6.26
CA GLY A 88 2.33 7.67 7.44
C GLY A 88 2.65 6.64 8.52
N TYR A 89 3.14 7.11 9.66
CA TYR A 89 3.41 6.30 10.85
C TYR A 89 3.24 7.16 12.11
N GLY A 90 3.13 6.53 13.27
CA GLY A 90 2.98 7.22 14.53
C GLY A 90 3.02 6.29 15.73
N LYS A 91 2.53 6.79 16.86
CA LYS A 91 2.43 6.04 18.12
C LYS A 91 1.08 6.29 18.76
N GLU A 92 0.38 5.22 19.15
CA GLU A 92 -0.92 5.26 19.82
C GLU A 92 -0.86 4.33 21.04
N ASN A 93 -1.18 4.86 22.24
CA ASN A 93 -1.20 4.08 23.49
C ASN A 93 0.08 3.28 23.77
N GLY A 94 1.24 3.84 23.42
CA GLY A 94 2.54 3.19 23.60
C GLY A 94 2.95 2.22 22.47
N MET A 95 2.07 1.94 21.50
CA MET A 95 2.34 1.08 20.35
C MET A 95 2.65 1.92 19.11
N ASP A 96 3.77 1.62 18.46
CA ASP A 96 4.10 2.24 17.16
C ASP A 96 3.25 1.60 16.06
N TYR A 97 2.87 2.39 15.05
CA TYR A 97 1.98 1.93 13.97
C TYR A 97 2.33 2.53 12.62
N TRP A 98 1.92 1.82 11.56
CA TRP A 98 1.83 2.33 10.19
C TRP A 98 0.41 2.78 9.90
N LEU A 99 0.25 3.99 9.33
CA LEU A 99 -1.02 4.43 8.77
C LEU A 99 -1.13 3.89 7.34
N VAL A 100 -2.05 2.96 7.14
CA VAL A 100 -2.21 2.22 5.87
C VAL A 100 -3.53 2.60 5.21
N LYS A 101 -3.46 2.93 3.92
CA LYS A 101 -4.61 3.07 3.03
C LYS A 101 -4.85 1.74 2.32
N ASN A 102 -6.03 1.17 2.57
CA ASN A 102 -6.57 -0.01 1.90
C ASN A 102 -7.57 0.42 0.82
#